data_AF-V5YNN4-F1
#
_entry.id   AF-V5YNN4-F1
#
_cell.length_a   1.000
_cell.length_b   1.000
_cell.length_c   1.000
_cell.angle_alpha   90.00
_cell.angle_beta   90.00
_cell.angle_gamma   90.00
#
_symmetry.space_group_name_H-M   'P 1'
#
loop_
_entity.id
_entity.type
_entity.pdbx_description
1 polymer ?
#
loop_
_entity_poly.entity_id
_entity_poly.type
_entity_poly.pdbx_seq_one_letter_code
_entity_poly.pdbx_strand_id
1 'polypeptide(L)'
;MDPVDQIRELIDEGAPDVLSRIATVLGFDDAALVASDTAQAPIGYTDAKTLERLKANPNSGYSVWGSPCEGYDIPLYAGPAATQARTVVNLEGLRKKLLTPRNILRDESGWLTHPEYPICDEGTRADTFLEAFGIETQFVGMESDSPDLAERWHEEGLTDCSAWTPTPPTGDGWILLRIYDTEDGPYAMFGRDMYEAENARKKEHTRRLRDAMLARRATPSIGERQS
;
A
#
# COMPACT_ATOMS: atom_id res chain seq x y z
N MET A 1 11.76 -14.44 -31.83
CA MET A 1 10.98 -14.74 -30.62
C MET A 1 10.55 -13.41 -30.04
N ASP A 2 9.28 -13.30 -29.63
CA ASP A 2 8.75 -12.03 -29.11
C ASP A 2 9.45 -11.65 -27.79
N PRO A 3 9.76 -10.36 -27.53
CA PRO A 3 10.43 -9.95 -26.30
C PRO A 3 9.66 -10.35 -25.03
N VAL A 4 8.33 -10.39 -25.09
CA VAL A 4 7.48 -10.81 -23.96
C VAL A 4 7.61 -12.30 -23.70
N ASP A 5 7.71 -13.12 -24.76
CA ASP A 5 7.92 -14.57 -24.62
C ASP A 5 9.32 -14.90 -24.09
N GLN A 6 10.35 -14.13 -24.46
CA GLN A 6 11.70 -14.27 -23.90
C GLN A 6 11.75 -13.91 -22.41
N ILE A 7 11.07 -12.84 -22.00
CA ILE A 7 11.02 -12.42 -20.58
C ILE A 7 10.30 -13.47 -19.74
N ARG A 8 9.22 -14.07 -20.26
CA ARG A 8 8.49 -15.15 -19.55
C ARG A 8 9.36 -16.37 -19.32
N GLU A 9 10.08 -16.82 -20.35
CA GLU A 9 10.99 -17.96 -20.22
C GLU A 9 12.12 -17.69 -19.22
N LEU A 10 12.68 -16.48 -19.23
CA LEU A 10 13.71 -16.07 -18.26
C LEU A 10 13.20 -16.08 -16.82
N ILE A 11 11.98 -15.60 -16.58
CA ILE A 11 11.37 -15.61 -15.24
C ILE A 11 11.13 -17.06 -14.77
N ASP A 12 10.68 -17.94 -15.68
CA ASP A 12 10.44 -19.35 -15.38
C ASP A 12 11.74 -20.16 -15.17
N GLU A 13 12.87 -19.76 -15.78
CA GLU A 13 14.20 -20.35 -15.55
C GLU A 13 14.73 -20.14 -14.11
N GLY A 14 14.28 -19.08 -13.41
CA GLY A 14 14.63 -18.84 -12.00
C GLY A 14 16.12 -18.61 -11.72
N ALA A 15 16.91 -18.22 -12.72
CA ALA A 15 18.33 -17.95 -12.56
C ALA A 15 18.59 -16.66 -11.75
N PRO A 16 19.68 -16.57 -10.97
CA PRO A 16 19.96 -15.43 -10.10
C PRO A 16 20.27 -14.12 -10.85
N ASP A 17 20.57 -14.19 -12.16
CA ASP A 17 20.91 -13.07 -13.04
C ASP A 17 19.77 -12.66 -14.00
N VAL A 18 18.55 -13.16 -13.76
CA VAL A 18 17.35 -12.92 -14.58
C VAL A 18 17.10 -11.43 -14.85
N LEU A 19 17.30 -10.57 -13.86
CA LEU A 19 17.03 -9.13 -14.00
C LEU A 19 18.00 -8.45 -14.99
N SER A 20 19.29 -8.82 -14.98
CA SER A 20 20.28 -8.29 -15.92
C SER A 20 20.01 -8.78 -17.36
N ARG A 21 19.54 -10.02 -17.49
CA ARG A 21 19.14 -10.61 -18.79
C ARG A 21 17.88 -9.93 -19.35
N ILE A 22 16.88 -9.65 -18.51
CA ILE A 22 15.69 -8.89 -18.89
C ILE A 22 16.05 -7.45 -19.26
N ALA A 23 16.95 -6.80 -18.52
CA ALA A 23 17.43 -5.45 -18.83
C ALA A 23 18.09 -5.39 -20.22
N THR A 24 18.85 -6.43 -20.57
CA THR A 24 19.47 -6.56 -21.91
C THR A 24 18.42 -6.75 -23.02
N VAL A 25 17.41 -7.60 -22.80
CA VAL A 25 16.30 -7.81 -23.75
C VAL A 25 15.50 -6.53 -23.99
N LEU A 26 15.38 -5.69 -22.96
CA LEU A 26 14.68 -4.40 -23.02
C LEU A 26 15.57 -3.22 -23.44
N GLY A 27 16.88 -3.44 -23.64
CA GLY A 27 17.83 -2.43 -24.13
C GLY A 27 18.31 -1.41 -23.10
N PHE A 28 18.41 -1.77 -21.82
CA PHE A 28 19.00 -0.93 -20.77
C PHE A 28 20.49 -1.27 -20.58
N ASP A 29 21.38 -0.27 -20.67
CA ASP A 29 22.83 -0.44 -20.49
C ASP A 29 23.25 -0.40 -19.00
N ASP A 30 24.04 -1.38 -18.57
CA ASP A 30 24.42 -1.70 -17.18
C ASP A 30 25.51 -0.77 -16.57
N ALA A 31 25.75 0.42 -17.14
CA ALA A 31 26.95 1.21 -16.87
C ALA A 31 26.84 2.23 -15.71
N ALA A 32 25.89 2.10 -14.80
CA ALA A 32 25.57 3.15 -13.81
C ALA A 32 25.86 2.81 -12.33
N LEU A 33 26.77 1.89 -12.04
CA LEU A 33 27.29 1.70 -10.68
C LEU A 33 28.81 1.90 -10.61
N VAL A 34 29.23 3.11 -10.28
CA VAL A 34 30.54 3.36 -9.65
C VAL A 34 30.31 4.14 -8.36
N ALA A 35 30.84 3.57 -7.27
CA ALA A 35 30.75 4.05 -5.91
C ALA A 35 31.21 5.52 -5.77
N SER A 36 30.41 6.34 -5.06
CA SER A 36 30.88 7.63 -4.56
C SER A 36 31.47 7.45 -3.16
N ASP A 37 32.77 7.69 -3.11
CA ASP A 37 33.60 7.74 -1.92
C ASP A 37 33.14 8.85 -0.97
N THR A 38 33.23 8.59 0.32
CA THR A 38 32.70 9.47 1.38
C THR A 38 33.72 10.54 1.71
N ALA A 39 33.46 11.79 1.33
CA ALA A 39 34.27 12.93 1.77
C ALA A 39 33.37 14.08 2.27
N GLN A 40 33.33 14.24 3.59
CA GLN A 40 32.78 15.40 4.27
C GLN A 40 33.67 16.63 3.99
N ALA A 41 33.17 17.68 3.34
CA ALA A 41 33.86 18.99 3.19
C ALA A 41 32.88 20.14 2.82
N PRO A 42 33.27 21.44 2.92
CA PRO A 42 32.63 22.44 3.77
C PRO A 42 31.73 23.45 3.05
N ILE A 43 30.91 24.14 3.84
CA ILE A 43 30.02 25.25 3.46
C ILE A 43 30.84 26.42 2.88
N GLY A 44 30.47 26.98 1.72
CA GLY A 44 31.23 28.04 1.05
C GLY A 44 30.45 28.85 -0.01
N TYR A 45 31.13 29.84 -0.61
CA TYR A 45 30.60 30.78 -1.60
C TYR A 45 31.19 30.50 -3.00
N THR A 46 30.41 30.72 -4.08
CA THR A 46 30.87 30.52 -5.47
C THR A 46 30.49 31.68 -6.39
N ASP A 47 31.24 31.87 -7.48
CA ASP A 47 30.96 32.89 -8.48
C ASP A 47 29.79 32.50 -9.41
N ALA A 48 29.15 33.50 -10.02
CA ALA A 48 27.98 33.31 -10.87
C ALA A 48 28.22 32.41 -12.09
N LYS A 49 29.46 32.33 -12.60
CA LYS A 49 29.81 31.52 -13.77
C LYS A 49 29.93 30.05 -13.40
N THR A 50 30.42 29.77 -12.19
CA THR A 50 30.44 28.43 -11.59
C THR A 50 29.03 27.95 -11.24
N LEU A 51 28.15 28.84 -10.78
CA LEU A 51 26.74 28.56 -10.53
C LEU A 51 25.98 28.07 -11.78
N GLU A 52 26.17 28.73 -12.93
CA GLU A 52 25.49 28.35 -14.18
C GLU A 52 25.92 26.96 -14.68
N ARG A 53 27.18 26.58 -14.45
CA ARG A 53 27.66 25.22 -14.75
C ARG A 53 27.04 24.16 -13.84
N LEU A 54 26.81 24.49 -12.56
CA LEU A 54 26.20 23.57 -11.59
C LEU A 54 24.70 23.38 -11.83
N LYS A 55 23.96 24.44 -12.20
CA LYS A 55 22.55 24.35 -12.60
C LYS A 55 22.35 23.49 -13.86
N ALA A 56 23.33 23.49 -14.77
CA ALA A 56 23.29 22.71 -16.00
C ALA A 56 23.54 21.20 -15.78
N ASN A 57 23.99 20.78 -14.58
CA ASN A 57 24.21 19.37 -14.26
C ASN A 57 23.13 18.86 -13.28
N PRO A 58 22.17 18.02 -13.74
CA PRO A 58 21.07 17.53 -12.91
C PRO A 58 21.52 16.59 -11.77
N ASN A 59 22.77 16.12 -11.78
CA ASN A 59 23.34 15.26 -10.75
C ASN A 59 24.28 16.01 -9.78
N SER A 60 24.35 17.35 -9.82
CA SER A 60 25.33 18.08 -9.00
C SER A 60 25.02 18.07 -7.50
N GLY A 61 23.79 17.79 -7.09
CA GLY A 61 23.38 17.72 -5.69
C GLY A 61 23.26 19.08 -4.98
N TYR A 62 23.42 20.20 -5.70
CA TYR A 62 23.33 21.56 -5.15
C TYR A 62 21.96 22.20 -5.42
N SER A 63 21.34 22.78 -4.38
CA SER A 63 20.14 23.63 -4.49
C SER A 63 20.50 25.09 -4.22
N VAL A 64 20.09 26.00 -5.10
CA VAL A 64 20.35 27.45 -4.97
C VAL A 64 19.08 28.16 -4.51
N TRP A 65 19.14 28.85 -3.38
CA TRP A 65 18.03 29.70 -2.89
C TRP A 65 18.52 31.13 -2.68
N GLY A 66 17.88 32.09 -3.37
CA GLY A 66 18.16 33.53 -3.28
C GLY A 66 18.40 34.21 -4.64
N SER A 67 17.98 35.46 -4.78
CA SER A 67 18.31 36.31 -5.94
C SER A 67 19.70 36.92 -5.76
N PRO A 68 20.52 37.06 -6.83
CA PRO A 68 21.82 37.70 -6.72
C PRO A 68 21.63 39.19 -6.40
N CYS A 69 22.11 39.62 -5.23
CA CYS A 69 22.27 41.05 -4.95
C CYS A 69 23.64 41.49 -5.49
N GLU A 70 23.67 42.58 -6.25
CA GLU A 70 24.88 43.06 -6.93
C GLU A 70 25.99 43.37 -5.92
N GLY A 71 27.12 42.65 -6.01
CA GLY A 71 28.33 42.89 -5.20
C GLY A 71 28.58 41.95 -4.01
N TYR A 72 27.78 40.90 -3.79
CA TYR A 72 28.05 39.90 -2.73
C TYR A 72 27.98 38.45 -3.27
N ASP A 73 28.88 37.59 -2.78
CA ASP A 73 28.91 36.17 -3.16
C ASP A 73 27.66 35.40 -2.70
N ILE A 74 27.20 34.45 -3.52
CA ILE A 74 25.99 33.64 -3.24
C ILE A 74 26.36 32.47 -2.32
N PRO A 75 25.70 32.28 -1.16
CA PRO A 75 25.97 31.15 -0.30
C PRO A 75 25.53 29.85 -0.96
N LEU A 76 26.47 28.92 -1.19
CA LEU A 76 26.15 27.54 -1.57
C LEU A 76 26.00 26.70 -0.30
N TYR A 77 24.77 26.29 -0.02
CA TYR A 77 24.54 25.27 0.99
C TYR A 77 24.68 23.89 0.34
N ALA A 78 25.83 23.25 0.53
CA ALA A 78 25.99 21.82 0.30
C ALA A 78 25.32 21.07 1.45
N GLY A 79 23.98 21.05 1.47
CA GLY A 79 23.30 19.99 2.22
C GLY A 79 23.59 18.68 1.49
N PRO A 80 23.74 17.54 2.17
CA PRO A 80 23.53 16.29 1.47
C PRO A 80 22.14 16.42 0.87
N ALA A 81 22.06 16.56 -0.45
CA ALA A 81 20.89 16.08 -1.16
C ALA A 81 20.86 14.62 -0.73
N ALA A 82 20.06 14.34 0.29
CA ALA A 82 19.77 12.99 0.68
C ALA A 82 19.09 12.45 -0.56
N THR A 83 19.88 11.88 -1.46
CA THR A 83 19.48 10.75 -2.26
C THR A 83 19.17 9.68 -1.23
N GLN A 84 18.04 9.86 -0.53
CA GLN A 84 17.29 8.72 -0.05
C GLN A 84 17.14 7.92 -1.32
N ALA A 85 17.88 6.81 -1.40
CA ALA A 85 17.71 5.85 -2.46
C ALA A 85 16.20 5.68 -2.56
N ARG A 86 15.61 6.12 -3.69
CA ARG A 86 14.20 5.87 -3.96
C ARG A 86 14.12 4.36 -4.01
N THR A 87 13.77 3.74 -2.89
CA THR A 87 13.46 2.33 -2.84
C THR A 87 12.27 2.21 -3.76
N VAL A 88 12.49 1.70 -4.98
CA VAL A 88 11.41 1.40 -5.88
C VAL A 88 10.51 0.43 -5.12
N VAL A 89 9.30 0.87 -4.79
CA VAL A 89 8.36 0.05 -4.03
C VAL A 89 7.98 -1.11 -4.93
N ASN A 90 8.50 -2.32 -4.63
CA ASN A 90 8.11 -3.52 -5.35
C ASN A 90 6.71 -3.95 -4.88
N LEU A 91 5.72 -3.75 -5.74
CA LEU A 91 4.32 -4.13 -5.53
C LEU A 91 4.02 -5.58 -5.90
N GLU A 92 5.01 -6.33 -6.39
CA GLU A 92 4.85 -7.76 -6.67
C GLU A 92 4.47 -8.50 -5.40
N GLY A 93 3.44 -9.34 -5.54
CA GLY A 93 2.91 -10.11 -4.42
C GLY A 93 2.25 -9.27 -3.33
N LEU A 94 1.94 -7.98 -3.55
CA LEU A 94 1.30 -7.11 -2.56
C LEU A 94 0.08 -7.77 -1.91
N ARG A 95 -0.79 -8.40 -2.71
CA ARG A 95 -1.94 -9.18 -2.21
C ARG A 95 -1.53 -10.25 -1.20
N LYS A 96 -0.55 -11.09 -1.57
CA LYS A 96 -0.06 -12.15 -0.69
C LYS A 96 0.54 -11.57 0.59
N LYS A 97 1.31 -10.48 0.49
CA LYS A 97 1.96 -9.84 1.62
C LYS A 97 0.97 -9.22 2.60
N LEU A 98 -0.04 -8.49 2.10
CA LEU A 98 -1.07 -7.84 2.93
C LEU A 98 -2.04 -8.84 3.55
N LEU A 99 -2.31 -9.96 2.88
CA LEU A 99 -3.29 -10.95 3.31
C LEU A 99 -2.69 -12.17 4.01
N THR A 100 -1.38 -12.20 4.23
CA THR A 100 -0.77 -13.27 5.04
C THR A 100 -1.14 -13.06 6.50
N PRO A 101 -1.72 -14.05 7.19
CA PRO A 101 -2.03 -13.93 8.62
C PRO A 101 -0.77 -13.56 9.40
N ARG A 102 -0.87 -12.50 10.19
CA ARG A 102 0.24 -11.98 11.00
C ARG A 102 -0.23 -11.61 12.40
N ASN A 103 0.73 -11.45 13.29
CA ASN A 103 0.45 -10.81 14.56
C ASN A 103 0.17 -9.31 14.32
N ILE A 104 -0.99 -8.84 14.78
CA ILE A 104 -1.40 -7.45 14.66
C ILE A 104 -0.87 -6.70 15.88
N LEU A 105 0.22 -5.98 15.69
CA LEU A 105 0.83 -5.11 16.69
C LEU A 105 0.39 -3.67 16.43
N ARG A 106 -0.33 -3.09 17.38
CA ARG A 106 -0.73 -1.67 17.38
C ARG A 106 0.31 -0.85 18.11
N ASP A 107 0.33 0.45 17.84
CA ASP A 107 1.13 1.38 18.63
C ASP A 107 0.48 1.69 20.00
N GLU A 108 1.17 2.49 20.80
CA GLU A 108 0.74 2.88 22.16
C GLU A 108 -0.59 3.63 22.16
N SER A 109 -0.93 4.31 21.06
CA SER A 109 -2.18 5.05 20.90
C SER A 109 -3.28 4.23 20.22
N GLY A 110 -3.05 2.94 19.95
CA GLY A 110 -4.02 2.05 19.34
C GLY A 110 -4.10 2.12 17.81
N TRP A 111 -3.26 2.92 17.16
CA TRP A 111 -3.22 3.01 15.70
C TRP A 111 -2.48 1.82 15.10
N LEU A 112 -2.75 1.60 13.82
CA LEU A 112 -2.18 0.48 13.10
C LEU A 112 -1.95 0.90 11.65
N THR A 113 -0.76 0.64 11.13
CA THR A 113 -0.52 0.62 9.69
C THR A 113 0.20 -0.67 9.35
N HIS A 114 -0.34 -1.43 8.39
CA HIS A 114 0.32 -2.64 7.92
C HIS A 114 1.69 -2.29 7.33
N PRO A 115 2.79 -2.99 7.67
CA PRO A 115 4.14 -2.63 7.21
C PRO A 115 4.29 -2.59 5.68
N GLU A 116 3.63 -3.50 4.99
CA GLU A 116 3.59 -3.57 3.53
C GLU A 116 2.47 -2.70 2.90
N TYR A 117 1.79 -1.88 3.71
CA TYR A 117 0.78 -0.96 3.18
C TYR A 117 1.46 0.11 2.34
N PRO A 118 1.01 0.35 1.10
CA PRO A 118 1.59 1.37 0.24
C PRO A 118 1.35 2.76 0.82
N ILE A 119 2.35 3.63 0.72
CA ILE A 119 2.17 5.04 1.07
C ILE A 119 1.30 5.67 -0.03
N CYS A 120 0.05 5.96 0.32
CA CYS A 120 -0.90 6.68 -0.51
C CYS A 120 -0.93 8.16 -0.06
N ASP A 121 -1.08 9.08 -1.01
CA ASP A 121 -1.37 10.47 -0.65
C ASP A 121 -2.80 10.61 -0.10
N GLU A 122 -3.08 11.72 0.56
CA GLU A 122 -4.37 12.00 1.22
C GLU A 122 -5.56 12.04 0.23
N GLY A 123 -5.30 12.23 -1.07
CA GLY A 123 -6.32 12.22 -2.13
C GLY A 123 -6.50 10.86 -2.82
N THR A 124 -5.64 9.88 -2.55
CA THR A 124 -5.67 8.58 -3.21
C THR A 124 -6.74 7.71 -2.57
N ARG A 125 -7.66 7.25 -3.41
CA ARG A 125 -8.63 6.21 -3.06
C ARG A 125 -7.93 4.86 -2.87
N ALA A 126 -7.45 4.61 -1.66
CA ALA A 126 -6.71 3.40 -1.33
C ALA A 126 -7.56 2.13 -1.48
N ASP A 127 -8.88 2.22 -1.31
CA ASP A 127 -9.84 1.16 -1.63
C ASP A 127 -9.73 0.74 -3.10
N THR A 128 -9.83 1.71 -4.02
CA THR A 128 -9.76 1.45 -5.47
C THR A 128 -8.37 0.97 -5.89
N PHE A 129 -7.33 1.49 -5.24
CA PHE A 129 -5.95 1.03 -5.48
C PHE A 129 -5.79 -0.45 -5.11
N LEU A 130 -6.20 -0.85 -3.90
CA LEU A 130 -6.08 -2.23 -3.43
C LEU A 130 -7.00 -3.18 -4.20
N GLU A 131 -8.17 -2.71 -4.64
CA GLU A 131 -9.08 -3.44 -5.51
C GLU A 131 -8.40 -3.88 -6.81
N ALA A 132 -7.57 -3.01 -7.41
CA ALA A 132 -6.81 -3.32 -8.63
C ALA A 132 -5.81 -4.48 -8.43
N PHE A 133 -5.39 -4.77 -7.20
CA PHE A 133 -4.55 -5.92 -6.85
C PHE A 133 -5.37 -7.16 -6.43
N GLY A 134 -6.70 -7.11 -6.52
CA GLY A 134 -7.60 -8.20 -6.15
C GLY A 134 -7.84 -8.29 -4.64
N ILE A 135 -7.72 -7.18 -3.91
CA ILE A 135 -8.01 -7.10 -2.49
C ILE A 135 -9.33 -6.35 -2.32
N GLU A 136 -10.31 -7.02 -1.74
CA GLU A 136 -11.58 -6.37 -1.36
C GLU A 136 -11.39 -5.68 -0.01
N THR A 137 -11.77 -4.41 0.08
CA THR A 137 -11.60 -3.59 1.30
C THR A 137 -12.94 -3.17 1.89
N GLN A 138 -13.02 -3.13 3.21
CA GLN A 138 -14.16 -2.52 3.92
C GLN A 138 -13.68 -1.67 5.09
N PHE A 139 -14.48 -0.66 5.42
CA PHE A 139 -14.20 0.30 6.48
C PHE A 139 -15.20 0.10 7.62
N VAL A 140 -14.70 0.15 8.84
CA VAL A 140 -15.49 0.09 10.07
C VAL A 140 -15.12 1.32 10.88
N GLY A 141 -16.06 2.24 11.07
CA GLY A 141 -15.88 3.41 11.93
C GLY A 141 -16.16 3.07 13.38
N MET A 142 -15.42 3.69 14.31
CA MET A 142 -15.62 3.49 15.74
C MET A 142 -17.04 3.85 16.18
N GLU A 143 -17.64 4.90 15.62
CA GLU A 143 -19.03 5.32 15.91
C GLU A 143 -20.05 4.21 15.66
N SER A 144 -19.89 3.46 14.57
CA SER A 144 -20.80 2.38 14.19
C SER A 144 -20.56 1.08 14.97
N ASP A 145 -19.33 0.83 15.38
CA ASP A 145 -18.91 -0.43 16.01
C ASP A 145 -18.97 -0.37 17.55
N SER A 146 -18.63 0.78 18.13
CA SER A 146 -18.59 1.00 19.58
C SER A 146 -19.10 2.41 19.93
N PRO A 147 -20.43 2.62 19.96
CA PRO A 147 -21.01 3.93 20.21
C PRO A 147 -20.61 4.51 21.58
N ASP A 148 -20.45 3.67 22.60
CA ASP A 148 -20.02 4.13 23.94
C ASP A 148 -18.59 4.70 23.91
N LEU A 149 -17.68 4.10 23.14
CA LEU A 149 -16.31 4.64 22.98
C LEU A 149 -16.28 5.87 22.08
N ALA A 150 -17.16 5.94 21.09
CA ALA A 150 -17.32 7.11 20.23
C ALA A 150 -17.84 8.32 21.00
N GLU A 151 -18.83 8.14 21.88
CA GLU A 151 -19.31 9.21 22.77
C GLU A 151 -18.17 9.75 23.64
N ARG A 152 -17.41 8.87 24.28
CA ARG A 152 -16.23 9.26 25.07
C ARG A 152 -15.15 9.94 24.23
N TRP A 153 -14.96 9.50 22.99
CA TRP A 153 -14.01 10.15 22.07
C TRP A 153 -14.38 11.60 21.80
N HIS A 154 -15.65 11.88 21.51
CA HIS A 154 -16.13 13.23 21.22
C HIS A 154 -16.28 14.09 22.48
N GLU A 155 -16.75 13.53 23.59
CA GLU A 155 -17.05 14.28 24.82
C GLU A 155 -15.83 14.45 25.74
N GLU A 156 -15.01 13.41 25.91
CA GLU A 156 -13.82 13.45 26.77
C GLU A 156 -12.57 13.89 25.98
N GLY A 157 -12.65 14.01 24.65
CA GLY A 157 -11.54 14.40 23.78
C GLY A 157 -10.42 13.36 23.79
N LEU A 158 -10.78 12.07 23.72
CA LEU A 158 -9.78 11.00 23.64
C LEU A 158 -8.91 11.20 22.39
N THR A 159 -7.62 10.91 22.54
CA THR A 159 -6.63 11.04 21.46
C THR A 159 -6.05 9.70 21.04
N ASP A 160 -6.38 8.63 21.78
CA ASP A 160 -5.99 7.27 21.50
C ASP A 160 -7.21 6.36 21.32
N CYS A 161 -7.10 5.41 20.41
CA CYS A 161 -8.12 4.40 20.12
C CYS A 161 -7.73 3.03 20.67
N SER A 162 -6.83 2.99 21.67
CA SER A 162 -6.27 1.75 22.23
C SER A 162 -7.34 0.85 22.88
N ALA A 163 -8.38 1.46 23.44
CA ALA A 163 -9.52 0.75 24.04
C ALA A 163 -10.45 0.11 23.00
N TRP A 164 -10.40 0.54 21.74
CA TRP A 164 -11.29 0.04 20.70
C TRP A 164 -10.68 -1.15 19.96
N THR A 165 -11.41 -2.26 19.90
CA THR A 165 -11.07 -3.42 19.07
C THR A 165 -12.08 -3.53 17.93
N PRO A 166 -11.74 -3.11 16.70
CA PRO A 166 -12.66 -3.11 15.58
C PRO A 166 -13.17 -4.50 15.26
N THR A 167 -14.49 -4.66 15.15
CA THR A 167 -15.11 -5.91 14.73
C THR A 167 -14.91 -6.12 13.23
N PRO A 168 -14.46 -7.30 12.77
CA PRO A 168 -14.37 -7.57 11.34
C PRO A 168 -15.76 -7.54 10.69
N PRO A 169 -15.89 -7.02 9.45
CA PRO A 169 -17.17 -6.99 8.75
C PRO A 169 -17.75 -8.39 8.49
N THR A 170 -19.02 -8.44 8.08
CA THR A 170 -19.68 -9.71 7.72
C THR A 170 -18.94 -10.47 6.61
N GLY A 171 -18.78 -11.78 6.83
CA GLY A 171 -18.10 -12.71 5.92
C GLY A 171 -16.71 -13.10 6.42
N ASP A 172 -16.13 -14.10 5.77
CA ASP A 172 -14.83 -14.66 6.18
C ASP A 172 -13.66 -13.97 5.44
N GLY A 173 -12.45 -14.20 5.97
CA GLY A 173 -11.20 -13.82 5.31
C GLY A 173 -10.73 -12.38 5.55
N TRP A 174 -11.40 -11.62 6.42
CA TRP A 174 -11.00 -10.26 6.74
C TRP A 174 -9.73 -10.20 7.58
N ILE A 175 -8.80 -9.34 7.17
CA ILE A 175 -7.56 -9.03 7.87
C ILE A 175 -7.51 -7.53 8.09
N LEU A 176 -7.20 -7.11 9.32
CA LEU A 176 -7.07 -5.71 9.67
C LEU A 176 -5.78 -5.13 9.07
N LEU A 177 -5.91 -4.15 8.17
CA LEU A 177 -4.79 -3.53 7.46
C LEU A 177 -4.35 -2.22 8.10
N ARG A 178 -5.29 -1.38 8.51
CA ARG A 178 -4.99 -0.05 9.03
C ARG A 178 -6.05 0.41 10.03
N ILE A 179 -5.64 1.17 11.03
CA ILE A 179 -6.51 2.01 11.86
C ILE A 179 -5.91 3.42 11.76
N TYR A 180 -6.73 4.38 11.34
CA TYR A 180 -6.31 5.76 11.12
C TYR A 180 -7.39 6.72 11.56
N ASP A 181 -6.96 7.94 11.87
CA ASP A 181 -7.85 9.01 12.29
C ASP A 181 -8.52 9.66 11.08
N THR A 182 -9.77 10.07 11.26
CA THR A 182 -10.54 10.85 10.29
C THR A 182 -11.27 11.99 11.00
N GLU A 183 -11.88 12.91 10.26
CA GLU A 183 -12.66 14.00 10.87
C GLU A 183 -13.83 13.50 11.74
N ASP A 184 -14.37 12.33 11.40
CA ASP A 184 -15.45 11.66 12.14
C ASP A 184 -14.91 10.68 13.20
N GLY A 185 -13.60 10.71 13.47
CA GLY A 185 -12.90 9.85 14.43
C GLY A 185 -12.22 8.63 13.81
N PRO A 186 -11.83 7.63 14.63
CA PRO A 186 -11.03 6.49 14.19
C PRO A 186 -11.79 5.56 13.23
N TYR A 187 -11.13 5.18 12.13
CA TYR A 187 -11.62 4.18 11.18
C TYR A 187 -10.64 3.03 11.04
N ALA A 188 -11.19 1.82 10.97
CA ALA A 188 -10.48 0.59 10.72
C ALA A 188 -10.73 0.12 9.28
N MET A 189 -9.65 -0.18 8.57
CA MET A 189 -9.68 -0.72 7.22
C MET A 189 -9.33 -2.20 7.25
N PHE A 190 -10.25 -3.03 6.77
CA PHE A 190 -10.07 -4.46 6.58
C PHE A 190 -9.86 -4.77 5.09
N GLY A 191 -9.04 -5.77 4.81
CA GLY A 191 -8.84 -6.34 3.48
C GLY A 191 -9.06 -7.84 3.48
N ARG A 192 -9.54 -8.39 2.36
CA ARG A 192 -9.60 -9.83 2.10
C ARG A 192 -9.30 -10.15 0.64
N ASP A 193 -9.01 -11.43 0.35
CA ASP A 193 -8.81 -11.87 -1.03
C ASP A 193 -10.16 -11.87 -1.77
N MET A 194 -10.26 -11.05 -2.81
CA MET A 194 -11.50 -10.88 -3.56
C MET A 194 -11.91 -12.18 -4.27
N TYR A 195 -10.95 -12.95 -4.79
CA TYR A 195 -11.23 -14.20 -5.50
C TYR A 195 -11.71 -15.29 -4.54
N GLU A 196 -11.10 -15.40 -3.35
CA GLU A 196 -11.57 -16.31 -2.32
C GLU A 196 -12.98 -15.94 -1.83
N ALA A 197 -13.23 -14.65 -1.59
CA ALA A 197 -14.54 -14.16 -1.19
C ALA A 197 -15.61 -14.44 -2.25
N GLU A 198 -15.32 -14.19 -3.53
CA GLU A 198 -16.25 -14.45 -4.63
C GLU A 198 -16.56 -15.96 -4.75
N ASN A 199 -15.54 -16.81 -4.65
CA ASN A 199 -15.72 -18.26 -4.68
C ASN A 199 -16.54 -18.77 -3.49
N ALA A 200 -16.34 -18.21 -2.30
CA ALA A 200 -17.13 -18.53 -1.12
C ALA A 200 -18.62 -18.18 -1.33
N ARG A 201 -18.90 -16.99 -1.87
CA ARG A 201 -20.27 -16.56 -2.22
C ARG A 201 -20.92 -17.49 -3.25
N LYS A 202 -20.20 -17.85 -4.32
CA LYS A 202 -20.69 -18.80 -5.36
C LYS A 202 -21.00 -20.18 -4.78
N LYS A 203 -20.13 -20.69 -3.90
CA LYS A 203 -20.33 -21.98 -3.21
C LYS A 203 -21.55 -21.93 -2.30
N GLU A 204 -21.70 -20.86 -1.51
CA GLU A 204 -22.85 -20.68 -0.65
C GLU A 204 -24.16 -20.57 -1.43
N HIS A 205 -24.18 -19.77 -2.51
CA HIS A 205 -25.34 -19.66 -3.39
C HIS A 205 -25.77 -21.03 -3.93
N THR A 206 -24.80 -21.81 -4.42
CA THR A 206 -25.04 -23.18 -4.91
C THR A 206 -25.59 -24.09 -3.81
N ARG A 207 -25.05 -24.00 -2.59
CA ARG A 207 -25.55 -24.76 -1.42
C ARG A 207 -27.00 -24.41 -1.10
N ARG A 208 -27.32 -23.11 -1.00
CA ARG A 208 -28.68 -22.62 -0.72
C ARG A 208 -29.68 -23.10 -1.77
N LEU A 209 -29.30 -23.06 -3.06
CA LEU A 209 -30.15 -23.56 -4.14
C LEU A 209 -30.39 -25.08 -4.03
N ARG A 210 -29.34 -25.86 -3.73
CA ARG A 210 -29.47 -27.31 -3.51
C ARG A 210 -30.43 -27.61 -2.35
N ASP A 211 -30.25 -26.94 -1.22
CA ASP A 211 -31.05 -27.15 -0.02
C ASP A 211 -32.53 -26.78 -0.28
N ALA A 212 -32.78 -25.68 -1.00
CA ALA A 212 -34.12 -25.28 -1.43
C ALA A 212 -34.77 -26.31 -2.37
N MET A 213 -34.02 -26.89 -3.31
CA MET A 213 -34.53 -27.95 -4.19
C MET A 213 -34.86 -29.23 -3.42
N LEU A 214 -34.01 -29.63 -2.46
CA LEU A 214 -34.25 -30.79 -1.61
C LEU A 214 -35.46 -30.58 -0.71
N ALA A 215 -35.59 -29.42 -0.08
CA ALA A 215 -36.75 -29.05 0.72
C ALA A 215 -38.04 -29.11 -0.10
N ARG A 216 -38.03 -28.55 -1.32
CA ARG A 216 -39.19 -28.56 -2.22
C ARG A 216 -39.58 -29.97 -2.67
N ARG A 217 -38.63 -30.90 -2.79
CA ARG A 217 -38.90 -32.32 -3.08
C ARG A 217 -39.41 -33.08 -1.87
N ALA A 218 -39.03 -32.67 -0.66
CA ALA A 218 -39.42 -33.31 0.59
C ALA A 218 -40.81 -32.87 1.09
N THR A 219 -41.32 -31.71 0.66
CA THR A 219 -42.68 -31.27 1.00
C THR A 219 -43.71 -32.13 0.25
N PRO A 220 -44.50 -33.00 0.93
CA PRO A 220 -45.49 -33.82 0.25
C PRO A 220 -46.62 -32.97 -0.30
N SER A 221 -47.16 -33.37 -1.44
CA SER A 221 -48.43 -32.85 -1.95
C SER A 221 -49.51 -32.97 -0.87
N ILE A 222 -50.18 -31.87 -0.55
CA ILE A 222 -51.30 -31.80 0.41
C ILE A 222 -52.51 -32.67 -0.03
N GLY A 223 -52.44 -33.35 -1.19
CA GLY A 223 -53.54 -34.09 -1.80
C GLY A 223 -53.76 -35.57 -1.40
N GLU A 224 -52.91 -36.22 -0.60
CA GLU A 224 -53.09 -37.64 -0.22
C GLU A 224 -53.48 -37.84 1.25
N ARG A 225 -54.42 -37.03 1.74
CA ARG A 225 -55.18 -37.34 2.96
C ARG A 225 -56.66 -37.22 2.66
N GLN A 226 -57.24 -38.31 2.15
CA GLN A 226 -58.57 -38.86 2.50
C GLN A 226 -59.04 -39.79 1.37
N SER A 227 -58.89 -41.09 1.59
CA SER A 227 -59.79 -42.14 1.10
C SER A 227 -59.71 -43.32 2.06
#